data_AF-A0A848XPM8-F1
#
_entry.id   AF-A0A848XPM8-F1
#
_cell.length_a   1.000
_cell.length_b   1.000
_cell.length_c   1.000
_cell.angle_alpha   90.00
_cell.angle_beta   90.00
_cell.angle_gamma   90.00
#
_symmetry.space_group_name_H-M   'P 1'
#
loop_
_entity.id
_entity.type
_entity.pdbx_description
1 polymer ?
#
loop_
_entity_poly.entity_id
_entity_poly.type
_entity_poly.pdbx_seq_one_letter_code
_entity_poly.pdbx_strand_id
1 'polypeptide(L)'
;MAEAEREADTRQKQAEARRQAEIAEAEATASVREQEAEARRKAEVAQAKADVAIAEADNTLRVRKAELHQIGETAERVAKVEARRAEVEAERVLEERRVEMTRERLRAEVVEPAEAQERAAAANARAEAAPILERGKANAEVLQLLYEQLKTGGDSAFAALVMEKMPELFHTAVGAVKDIQIDRLTVADSSGDGMGQAANARVNAAIAVLENVASSFGIDFADVLRRATRQDDNGVTAGPALPPGEAPPATDG
;
A
#
# COMPACT_ATOMS: atom_id res chain seq x y z
N MET A 1 -137.73 -1.05 -74.18
CA MET A 1 -136.68 -0.03 -74.02
C MET A 1 -136.21 0.09 -72.56
N ALA A 2 -137.11 0.05 -71.56
CA ALA A 2 -136.74 0.15 -70.13
C ALA A 2 -135.91 -1.02 -69.53
N GLU A 3 -135.93 -2.23 -70.10
CA GLU A 3 -135.11 -3.36 -69.60
C GLU A 3 -133.65 -3.30 -70.08
N ALA A 4 -133.40 -2.76 -71.28
CA ALA A 4 -132.06 -2.59 -71.82
C ALA A 4 -131.28 -1.47 -71.11
N GLU A 5 -131.97 -0.40 -70.67
CA GLU A 5 -131.38 0.66 -69.84
C GLU A 5 -130.96 0.16 -68.46
N ARG A 6 -131.77 -0.72 -67.82
CA ARG A 6 -131.42 -1.34 -66.53
C ARG A 6 -130.24 -2.31 -66.62
N GLU A 7 -130.12 -3.08 -67.71
CA GLU A 7 -128.94 -3.91 -67.96
C GLU A 7 -127.68 -3.09 -68.24
N ALA A 8 -127.79 -1.97 -68.96
CA ALA A 8 -126.66 -1.07 -69.20
C ALA A 8 -126.19 -0.42 -67.90
N ASP A 9 -127.12 0.09 -67.08
CA ASP A 9 -126.83 0.68 -65.76
C ASP A 9 -126.17 -0.32 -64.80
N THR A 10 -126.60 -1.59 -64.80
CA THR A 10 -126.01 -2.62 -63.94
C THR A 10 -124.61 -3.02 -64.38
N ARG A 11 -124.34 -3.14 -65.69
CA ARG A 11 -122.98 -3.35 -66.21
C ARG A 11 -122.07 -2.17 -65.90
N GLN A 12 -122.58 -0.94 -66.00
CA GLN A 12 -121.83 0.27 -65.68
C GLN A 12 -121.47 0.33 -64.18
N LYS A 13 -122.43 0.05 -63.29
CA LYS A 13 -122.20 -0.07 -61.85
C LYS A 13 -121.23 -1.20 -61.48
N GLN A 14 -121.29 -2.34 -62.18
CA GLN A 14 -120.34 -3.44 -61.98
C GLN A 14 -118.92 -3.07 -62.43
N ALA A 15 -118.77 -2.35 -63.54
CA ALA A 15 -117.47 -1.86 -64.00
C ALA A 15 -116.89 -0.79 -63.06
N GLU A 16 -117.74 0.10 -62.54
CA GLU A 16 -117.36 1.08 -61.51
C GLU A 16 -116.94 0.40 -60.21
N ALA A 17 -117.67 -0.61 -59.73
CA ALA A 17 -117.32 -1.39 -58.55
C ALA A 17 -115.98 -2.14 -58.72
N ARG A 18 -115.73 -2.73 -59.90
CA ARG A 18 -114.45 -3.37 -60.21
C ARG A 18 -113.30 -2.38 -60.23
N ARG A 19 -113.47 -1.21 -60.87
CA ARG A 19 -112.47 -0.14 -60.84
C ARG A 19 -112.21 0.37 -59.43
N GLN A 20 -113.25 0.57 -58.63
CA GLN A 20 -113.09 0.99 -57.23
C GLN A 20 -112.36 -0.06 -56.40
N ALA A 21 -112.62 -1.35 -56.63
CA ALA A 21 -111.88 -2.44 -55.99
C ALA A 21 -110.40 -2.47 -56.43
N GLU A 22 -110.11 -2.33 -57.73
CA GLU A 22 -108.73 -2.26 -58.24
C GLU A 22 -107.97 -1.04 -57.70
N ILE A 23 -108.63 0.12 -57.61
CA ILE A 23 -108.05 1.33 -57.02
C ILE A 23 -107.77 1.10 -55.54
N ALA A 24 -108.73 0.56 -54.78
CA ALA A 24 -108.55 0.27 -53.37
C ALA A 24 -107.44 -0.77 -53.12
N GLU A 25 -107.32 -1.79 -53.97
CA GLU A 25 -106.24 -2.78 -53.90
C GLU A 25 -104.88 -2.17 -54.24
N ALA A 26 -104.80 -1.31 -55.26
CA ALA A 26 -103.59 -0.59 -55.63
C ALA A 26 -103.15 0.40 -54.54
N GLU A 27 -104.09 1.15 -53.95
CA GLU A 27 -103.86 2.06 -52.83
C GLU A 27 -103.41 1.29 -51.58
N ALA A 28 -104.06 0.17 -51.25
CA ALA A 28 -103.65 -0.68 -50.14
C ALA A 28 -102.23 -1.23 -50.36
N THR A 29 -101.95 -1.75 -51.56
CA THR A 29 -100.62 -2.28 -51.90
C THR A 29 -99.55 -1.20 -51.87
N ALA A 30 -99.85 0.01 -52.37
CA ALA A 30 -98.94 1.15 -52.32
C ALA A 30 -98.66 1.56 -50.86
N SER A 31 -99.70 1.64 -50.03
CA SER A 31 -99.56 2.00 -48.61
C SER A 31 -98.71 0.98 -47.83
N VAL A 32 -98.88 -0.32 -48.09
CA VAL A 32 -98.06 -1.38 -47.48
C VAL A 32 -96.60 -1.25 -47.92
N ARG A 33 -96.34 -1.01 -49.21
CA ARG A 33 -94.97 -0.81 -49.72
C ARG A 33 -94.31 0.43 -49.12
N GLU A 34 -95.05 1.52 -48.96
CA GLU A 34 -94.56 2.73 -48.30
C GLU A 34 -94.22 2.49 -46.84
N GLN A 35 -95.10 1.82 -46.09
CA GLN A 35 -94.86 1.45 -44.69
C GLN A 35 -93.67 0.50 -44.54
N GLU A 36 -93.54 -0.49 -45.42
CA GLU A 36 -92.38 -1.40 -45.45
C GLU A 36 -91.08 -0.65 -45.76
N ALA A 37 -91.08 0.25 -46.74
CA ALA A 37 -89.92 1.05 -47.09
C ALA A 37 -89.52 1.99 -45.95
N GLU A 38 -90.50 2.62 -45.28
CA GLU A 38 -90.24 3.47 -44.12
C GLU A 38 -89.72 2.66 -42.93
N ALA A 39 -90.29 1.48 -42.67
CA ALA A 39 -89.83 0.57 -41.62
C ALA A 39 -88.38 0.10 -41.88
N ARG A 40 -88.05 -0.27 -43.13
CA ARG A 40 -86.68 -0.64 -43.53
C ARG A 40 -85.71 0.51 -43.33
N ARG A 41 -86.05 1.73 -43.79
CA ARG A 41 -85.22 2.92 -43.58
C ARG A 41 -85.00 3.20 -42.10
N LYS A 42 -86.04 3.11 -41.27
CA LYS A 42 -85.94 3.29 -39.81
C LYS A 42 -85.02 2.24 -39.19
N ALA A 43 -85.14 0.98 -39.61
CA ALA A 43 -84.27 -0.11 -39.15
C ALA A 43 -82.81 0.11 -39.54
N GLU A 44 -82.53 0.48 -40.79
CA GLU A 44 -81.18 0.78 -41.28
C GLU A 44 -80.55 1.96 -40.54
N VAL A 45 -81.31 3.04 -40.31
CA VAL A 45 -80.83 4.19 -39.54
C VAL A 45 -80.58 3.81 -38.08
N ALA A 46 -81.45 3.00 -37.47
CA ALA A 46 -81.26 2.52 -36.11
C ALA A 46 -80.02 1.62 -35.99
N GLN A 47 -79.79 0.74 -36.97
CA GLN A 47 -78.61 -0.11 -37.04
C GLN A 47 -77.34 0.71 -37.22
N ALA A 48 -77.31 1.66 -38.16
CA ALA A 48 -76.16 2.53 -38.35
C ALA A 48 -75.83 3.36 -37.09
N LYS A 49 -76.85 3.85 -36.38
CA LYS A 49 -76.66 4.55 -35.09
C LYS A 49 -76.10 3.63 -34.02
N ALA A 50 -76.57 2.38 -33.95
CA ALA A 50 -76.03 1.39 -33.02
C ALA A 50 -74.57 1.06 -33.35
N ASP A 51 -74.23 0.87 -34.62
CA ASP A 51 -72.87 0.59 -35.07
C ASP A 51 -71.91 1.75 -34.74
N VAL A 52 -72.35 3.00 -34.95
CA VAL A 52 -71.59 4.19 -34.54
C VAL A 52 -71.38 4.21 -33.02
N ALA A 53 -72.42 3.97 -32.23
CA ALA A 53 -72.32 3.96 -30.77
C ALA A 53 -71.39 2.84 -30.26
N ILE A 54 -71.43 1.65 -30.87
CA ILE A 54 -70.52 0.54 -30.57
C ILE A 54 -69.08 0.94 -30.91
N ALA A 55 -68.84 1.50 -32.10
CA ALA A 55 -67.51 1.92 -32.52
C ALA A 55 -66.93 3.02 -31.62
N GLU A 56 -67.74 3.97 -31.15
CA GLU A 56 -67.33 5.00 -30.19
C GLU A 56 -67.00 4.39 -28.81
N ALA A 57 -67.81 3.46 -28.33
CA ALA A 57 -67.57 2.75 -27.08
C ALA A 57 -66.29 1.91 -27.14
N ASP A 58 -66.05 1.18 -28.23
CA ASP A 58 -64.84 0.38 -28.44
C ASP A 58 -63.58 1.26 -28.53
N ASN A 59 -63.66 2.40 -29.23
CA ASN A 59 -62.56 3.35 -29.28
C ASN A 59 -62.25 3.90 -27.89
N THR A 60 -63.27 4.25 -27.11
CA THR A 60 -63.11 4.72 -25.74
C THR A 60 -62.48 3.64 -24.86
N LEU A 61 -62.96 2.39 -24.95
CA LEU A 61 -62.38 1.25 -24.23
C LEU A 61 -60.91 1.04 -24.61
N ARG A 62 -60.59 1.14 -25.90
CA ARG A 62 -59.21 0.98 -26.40
C ARG A 62 -58.28 2.05 -25.85
N VAL A 63 -58.71 3.32 -25.84
CA VAL A 63 -57.94 4.43 -25.27
C VAL A 63 -57.74 4.21 -23.78
N ARG A 64 -58.81 3.92 -23.02
CA ARG A 64 -58.72 3.67 -21.58
C ARG A 64 -57.81 2.50 -21.25
N LYS A 65 -57.87 1.41 -22.02
CA LYS A 65 -57.00 0.25 -21.83
C LYS A 65 -55.54 0.60 -22.09
N ALA A 66 -55.24 1.39 -23.12
CA ALA A 66 -53.89 1.85 -23.40
C ALA A 66 -53.35 2.78 -22.31
N GLU A 67 -54.17 3.72 -21.82
CA GLU A 67 -53.84 4.61 -20.70
C GLU A 67 -53.51 3.82 -19.43
N LEU A 68 -54.38 2.89 -19.03
CA LEU A 68 -54.17 2.05 -17.85
C LEU A 68 -52.93 1.16 -17.98
N HIS A 69 -52.69 0.61 -19.17
CA HIS A 69 -51.49 -0.17 -19.44
C HIS A 69 -50.22 0.67 -19.31
N GLN A 70 -50.20 1.87 -19.90
CA GLN A 70 -49.08 2.79 -19.81
C GLN A 70 -48.81 3.19 -18.35
N ILE A 71 -49.85 3.48 -17.56
CA ILE A 71 -49.72 3.79 -16.14
C ILE A 71 -49.13 2.60 -15.38
N GLY A 72 -49.65 1.39 -15.61
CA GLY A 72 -49.15 0.17 -14.96
C GLY A 72 -47.68 -0.11 -15.27
N GLU A 73 -47.30 -0.07 -16.55
CA GLU A 73 -45.92 -0.25 -16.97
C GLU A 73 -44.97 0.83 -16.44
N THR A 74 -45.46 2.07 -16.32
CA THR A 74 -44.65 3.18 -15.80
C THR A 74 -44.45 3.02 -14.31
N ALA A 75 -45.50 2.70 -13.56
CA ALA A 75 -45.42 2.41 -12.12
C ALA A 75 -44.48 1.23 -11.85
N GLU A 76 -44.57 0.16 -12.63
CA GLU A 76 -43.68 -1.00 -12.50
C GLU A 76 -42.22 -0.64 -12.81
N ARG A 77 -41.97 0.13 -13.87
CA ARG A 77 -40.62 0.58 -14.22
C ARG A 77 -40.03 1.48 -13.14
N VAL A 78 -40.80 2.44 -12.62
CA VAL A 78 -40.36 3.33 -11.54
C VAL A 78 -40.04 2.51 -10.30
N ALA A 79 -40.93 1.61 -9.87
CA ALA A 79 -40.71 0.76 -8.72
C ALA A 79 -39.45 -0.11 -8.86
N LYS A 80 -39.19 -0.68 -10.05
CA LYS A 80 -37.96 -1.44 -10.33
C LYS A 80 -36.70 -0.58 -10.26
N VAL A 81 -36.75 0.65 -10.76
CA VAL A 81 -35.61 1.57 -10.71
C VAL A 81 -35.34 2.01 -9.27
N GLU A 82 -36.37 2.32 -8.50
CA GLU A 82 -36.25 2.67 -7.08
C GLU A 82 -35.71 1.52 -6.25
N ALA A 83 -36.20 0.29 -6.45
CA ALA A 83 -35.67 -0.90 -5.80
C ALA A 83 -34.17 -1.08 -6.08
N ARG A 84 -33.75 -0.97 -7.35
CA ARG A 84 -32.32 -1.05 -7.72
C ARG A 84 -31.50 0.07 -7.12
N ARG A 85 -32.04 1.30 -7.02
CA ARG A 85 -31.34 2.42 -6.38
C ARG A 85 -31.12 2.14 -4.90
N ALA A 86 -32.15 1.65 -4.20
CA ALA A 86 -32.04 1.28 -2.78
C ALA A 86 -31.01 0.15 -2.56
N GLU A 87 -30.98 -0.86 -3.44
CA GLU A 87 -29.98 -1.93 -3.41
C GLU A 87 -28.55 -1.37 -3.58
N VAL A 88 -28.33 -0.54 -4.60
CA VAL A 88 -27.01 0.07 -4.87
C VAL A 88 -26.57 1.00 -3.73
N GLU A 89 -27.49 1.75 -3.14
CA GLU A 89 -27.19 2.60 -1.97
C GLU A 89 -26.79 1.74 -0.76
N ALA A 90 -27.50 0.64 -0.50
CA ALA A 90 -27.16 -0.29 0.57
C ALA A 90 -25.80 -0.96 0.34
N GLU A 91 -25.52 -1.42 -0.88
CA GLU A 91 -24.22 -1.98 -1.26
C GLU A 91 -23.10 -0.96 -1.09
N ARG A 92 -23.31 0.28 -1.53
CA ARG A 92 -22.33 1.36 -1.38
C ARG A 92 -21.98 1.59 0.09
N VAL A 93 -22.96 1.65 0.98
CA VAL A 93 -22.73 1.84 2.43
C VAL A 93 -21.95 0.65 3.02
N LEU A 94 -22.26 -0.58 2.59
CA LEU A 94 -21.52 -1.77 3.02
C LEU A 94 -20.06 -1.74 2.57
N GLU A 95 -19.81 -1.37 1.31
CA GLU A 95 -18.45 -1.28 0.78
C GLU A 95 -17.65 -0.12 1.39
N GLU A 96 -18.28 1.03 1.67
CA GLU A 96 -17.65 2.13 2.42
C GLU A 96 -17.18 1.64 3.81
N ARG A 97 -18.05 0.96 4.56
CA ARG A 97 -17.67 0.37 5.85
C ARG A 97 -16.59 -0.70 5.72
N ARG A 98 -16.61 -1.48 4.65
CA ARG A 98 -15.60 -2.52 4.38
C ARG A 98 -14.22 -1.89 4.14
N VAL A 99 -14.17 -0.80 3.37
CA VAL A 99 -12.93 -0.05 3.13
C VAL A 99 -12.40 0.52 4.44
N GLU A 100 -13.25 1.14 5.26
CA GLU A 100 -12.85 1.67 6.57
C GLU A 100 -12.29 0.59 7.49
N MET A 101 -13.02 -0.51 7.66
CA MET A 101 -12.59 -1.64 8.50
C MET A 101 -11.30 -2.27 7.97
N THR A 102 -11.17 -2.42 6.65
CA THR A 102 -9.94 -2.96 6.05
C THR A 102 -8.76 -2.01 6.26
N ARG A 103 -8.97 -0.70 6.15
CA ARG A 103 -7.94 0.31 6.37
C ARG A 103 -7.46 0.30 7.82
N GLU A 104 -8.38 0.24 8.78
CA GLU A 104 -8.04 0.14 10.21
C GLU A 104 -7.28 -1.16 10.52
N ARG A 105 -7.74 -2.28 9.95
CA ARG A 105 -7.08 -3.57 10.10
C ARG A 105 -5.66 -3.54 9.54
N LEU A 106 -5.46 -3.05 8.32
CA LEU A 106 -4.12 -2.94 7.73
C LEU A 106 -3.21 -2.01 8.54
N ARG A 107 -3.76 -0.93 9.09
CA ARG A 107 -2.98 -0.05 9.98
C ARG A 107 -2.51 -0.79 11.22
N ALA A 108 -3.41 -1.51 11.90
CA ALA A 108 -3.09 -2.22 13.13
C ALA A 108 -2.20 -3.46 12.91
N GLU A 109 -2.42 -4.22 11.83
CA GLU A 109 -1.71 -5.48 11.58
C GLU A 109 -0.36 -5.29 10.87
N VAL A 110 -0.22 -4.25 10.04
CA VAL A 110 0.98 -4.07 9.19
C VAL A 110 1.74 -2.80 9.53
N VAL A 111 1.07 -1.65 9.57
CA VAL A 111 1.74 -0.35 9.70
C VAL A 111 2.30 -0.15 11.11
N GLU A 112 1.47 -0.30 12.14
CA GLU A 112 1.89 -0.08 13.54
C GLU A 112 3.03 -1.03 13.98
N PRO A 113 3.01 -2.34 13.65
CA PRO A 113 4.13 -3.22 13.96
C PRO A 113 5.39 -2.88 13.17
N ALA A 114 5.26 -2.49 11.90
CA ALA A 114 6.41 -2.08 11.09
C ALA A 114 7.06 -0.81 11.65
N GLU A 115 6.28 0.21 12.01
CA GLU A 115 6.80 1.43 12.65
C GLU A 115 7.40 1.13 14.04
N ALA A 116 6.79 0.24 14.82
CA ALA A 116 7.33 -0.17 16.11
C ALA A 116 8.69 -0.88 15.93
N GLN A 117 8.82 -1.76 14.92
CA GLN A 117 10.08 -2.42 14.58
C GLN A 117 11.13 -1.43 14.09
N GLU A 118 10.77 -0.46 13.24
CA GLU A 118 11.67 0.59 12.79
C GLU A 118 12.19 1.41 13.97
N ARG A 119 11.30 1.86 14.87
CA ARG A 119 11.67 2.60 16.07
C ARG A 119 12.57 1.78 16.99
N ALA A 120 12.26 0.49 17.18
CA ALA A 120 13.08 -0.41 17.98
C ALA A 120 14.46 -0.63 17.36
N ALA A 121 14.54 -0.87 16.05
CA ALA A 121 15.80 -1.04 15.33
C ALA A 121 16.67 0.23 15.38
N ALA A 122 16.06 1.41 15.20
CA ALA A 122 16.76 2.68 15.31
C ALA A 122 17.28 2.93 16.74
N ALA A 123 16.51 2.59 17.76
CA ALA A 123 16.93 2.68 19.16
C ALA A 123 18.08 1.71 19.46
N ASN A 124 18.00 0.46 19.00
CA ASN A 124 19.04 -0.54 19.17
C ASN A 124 20.35 -0.12 18.48
N ALA A 125 20.28 0.35 17.23
CA ALA A 125 21.44 0.84 16.51
C ALA A 125 22.12 2.03 17.22
N ARG A 126 21.33 2.94 17.80
CA ARG A 126 21.88 4.03 18.64
C ARG A 126 22.51 3.52 19.92
N ALA A 127 21.88 2.55 20.58
CA ALA A 127 22.41 1.93 21.79
C ALA A 127 23.73 1.19 21.54
N GLU A 128 23.85 0.49 20.40
CA GLU A 128 25.08 -0.19 19.98
C GLU A 128 26.19 0.81 19.60
N ALA A 129 25.84 1.93 18.95
CA ALA A 129 26.79 2.97 18.58
C ALA A 129 27.27 3.81 19.78
N ALA A 130 26.43 4.00 20.81
CA ALA A 130 26.74 4.82 21.99
C ALA A 130 28.07 4.46 22.67
N PRO A 131 28.37 3.20 23.06
CA PRO A 131 29.64 2.87 23.70
C PRO A 131 30.83 3.05 22.76
N ILE A 132 30.66 2.85 21.44
CA ILE A 132 31.72 3.07 20.46
C ILE A 132 32.07 4.56 20.40
N LEU A 133 31.06 5.42 20.33
CA LEU A 133 31.24 6.86 20.31
C LEU A 133 31.85 7.38 21.62
N GLU A 134 31.35 6.94 22.77
CA GLU A 134 31.87 7.38 24.07
C GLU A 134 33.29 6.87 24.34
N ARG A 135 33.59 5.60 24.00
CA ARG A 135 34.98 5.09 24.04
C ARG A 135 35.87 5.85 23.07
N GLY A 136 35.39 6.14 21.86
CA GLY A 136 36.12 6.91 20.86
C GLY A 136 36.47 8.31 21.36
N LYS A 137 35.51 9.01 21.98
CA LYS A 137 35.73 10.32 22.61
C LYS A 137 36.71 10.24 23.77
N ALA A 138 36.51 9.30 24.70
CA ALA A 138 37.41 9.12 25.85
C ALA A 138 38.84 8.81 25.41
N ASN A 139 39.02 7.91 24.42
CA ASN A 139 40.34 7.61 23.86
C ASN A 139 40.97 8.84 23.18
N ALA A 140 40.18 9.63 22.45
CA ALA A 140 40.68 10.87 21.84
C ALA A 140 41.13 11.88 22.90
N GLU A 141 40.39 12.02 24.00
CA GLU A 141 40.74 12.88 25.13
C GLU A 141 42.02 12.40 25.84
N VAL A 142 42.15 11.10 26.10
CA VAL A 142 43.38 10.51 26.66
C VAL A 142 44.58 10.76 25.76
N LEU A 143 44.43 10.58 24.44
CA LEU A 143 45.49 10.86 23.47
C LEU A 143 45.87 12.34 23.43
N GLN A 144 44.89 13.25 23.54
CA GLN A 144 45.14 14.69 23.62
C GLN A 144 45.94 15.03 24.88
N LEU A 145 45.56 14.51 26.05
CA LEU A 145 46.29 14.74 27.30
C LEU A 145 47.71 14.17 27.24
N LEU A 146 47.87 12.96 26.69
CA LEU A 146 49.18 12.34 26.51
C LEU A 146 50.06 13.19 25.57
N TYR A 147 49.49 13.71 24.48
CA TYR A 147 50.18 14.59 23.57
C TYR A 147 50.63 15.90 24.24
N GLU A 148 49.78 16.51 25.07
CA GLU A 148 50.13 17.71 25.83
C GLU A 148 51.24 17.47 26.86
N GLN A 149 51.18 16.34 27.57
CA GLN A 149 52.23 15.94 28.52
C GLN A 149 53.56 15.67 27.82
N LEU A 150 53.52 15.00 26.66
CA LEU A 150 54.70 14.73 25.84
C LEU A 150 55.34 16.02 25.31
N LYS A 151 54.51 16.96 24.86
CA LYS A 151 54.95 18.29 24.43
C LYS A 151 55.62 19.07 25.57
N THR A 152 55.16 18.89 26.81
CA THR A 152 55.70 19.56 27.99
C THR A 152 56.98 18.87 28.51
N GLY A 153 57.07 17.54 28.41
CA GLY A 153 58.21 16.74 28.87
C GLY A 153 59.38 16.64 27.89
N GLY A 154 59.21 17.01 26.62
CA GLY A 154 60.27 17.02 25.60
C GLY A 154 60.81 15.63 25.25
N ASP A 155 62.04 15.57 24.72
CA ASP A 155 62.63 14.35 24.13
C ASP A 155 62.75 13.17 25.12
N SER A 156 62.89 13.43 26.42
CA SER A 156 63.00 12.39 27.46
C SER A 156 61.66 11.71 27.74
N ALA A 157 60.54 12.44 27.71
CA ALA A 157 59.20 11.87 27.89
C ALA A 157 58.83 10.94 26.72
N PHE A 158 59.30 11.26 25.51
CA PHE A 158 59.10 10.41 24.34
C PHE A 158 59.92 9.13 24.40
N ALA A 159 61.19 9.22 24.78
CA ALA A 159 62.03 8.03 24.95
C ALA A 159 61.47 7.05 26.00
N ALA A 160 60.92 7.58 27.10
CA ALA A 160 60.26 6.76 28.13
C ALA A 160 58.99 6.06 27.62
N LEU A 161 58.12 6.79 26.89
CA LEU A 161 56.91 6.24 26.30
C LEU A 161 57.22 5.13 25.28
N VAL A 162 58.24 5.34 24.44
CA VAL A 162 58.69 4.32 23.49
C VAL A 162 59.13 3.07 24.24
N MET A 163 59.96 3.19 25.27
CA MET A 163 60.40 2.04 26.07
C MET A 163 59.22 1.27 26.71
N GLU A 164 58.16 1.94 27.16
CA GLU A 164 56.96 1.27 27.68
C GLU A 164 56.22 0.47 26.59
N LYS A 165 56.13 0.99 25.37
CA LYS A 165 55.43 0.33 24.25
C LYS A 165 56.29 -0.68 23.49
N MET A 166 57.61 -0.67 23.66
CA MET A 166 58.55 -1.56 22.98
C MET A 166 58.22 -3.07 23.13
N PRO A 167 57.82 -3.59 24.30
CA PRO A 167 57.46 -5.01 24.43
C PRO A 167 56.26 -5.40 23.56
N GLU A 168 55.26 -4.53 23.45
CA GLU A 168 54.07 -4.75 22.62
C GLU A 168 54.44 -4.73 21.13
N LEU A 169 55.21 -3.72 20.70
CA LEU A 169 55.71 -3.63 19.34
C LEU A 169 56.58 -4.82 18.95
N PHE A 170 57.41 -5.31 19.88
CA PHE A 170 58.21 -6.51 19.69
C PHE A 170 57.33 -7.76 19.53
N HIS A 171 56.29 -7.92 20.35
CA HIS A 171 55.34 -9.03 20.20
C HIS A 171 54.61 -9.01 18.86
N THR A 172 54.15 -7.85 18.40
CA THR A 172 53.50 -7.70 17.08
C THR A 172 54.47 -7.97 15.94
N ALA A 173 55.71 -7.47 16.02
CA ALA A 173 56.74 -7.70 15.01
C ALA A 173 57.12 -9.19 14.90
N VAL A 174 57.33 -9.87 16.03
CA VAL A 174 57.59 -11.33 16.05
C VAL A 174 56.38 -12.11 15.55
N GLY A 175 55.16 -11.66 15.84
CA GLY A 175 53.92 -12.23 15.32
C GLY A 175 53.82 -12.14 13.79
N ALA A 176 54.16 -10.99 13.21
CA ALA A 176 54.15 -10.78 11.76
C ALA A 176 55.23 -11.59 11.02
N VAL A 177 56.35 -11.91 11.67
CA VAL A 177 57.46 -12.68 11.09
C VAL A 177 57.26 -14.20 11.20
N LYS A 178 56.31 -14.68 12.03
CA LYS A 178 55.99 -16.11 12.13
C LYS A 178 55.53 -16.74 10.81
N ASP A 179 54.97 -15.95 9.89
CA ASP A 179 54.49 -16.42 8.59
C ASP A 179 55.52 -16.34 7.45
N ILE A 180 56.75 -15.87 7.72
CA ILE A 180 57.83 -15.90 6.73
C ILE A 180 58.51 -17.28 6.78
N GLN A 181 58.08 -18.18 5.88
CA GLN A 181 58.88 -19.36 5.55
C GLN A 181 60.13 -18.90 4.79
N ILE A 182 61.30 -19.03 5.42
CA ILE A 182 62.59 -18.79 4.76
C ILE A 182 62.83 -19.96 3.80
N ASP A 183 62.33 -19.83 2.58
CA ASP A 183 62.63 -20.75 1.49
C ASP A 183 64.09 -20.56 1.06
N ARG A 184 64.92 -21.48 1.56
CA ARG A 184 66.26 -21.82 1.06
C ARG A 184 67.32 -20.73 1.21
N LEU A 185 68.01 -20.78 2.36
CA LEU A 185 69.36 -20.25 2.49
C LEU A 185 70.33 -21.15 1.71
N THR A 186 70.62 -20.82 0.46
CA THR A 186 71.81 -21.32 -0.24
C THR A 186 73.02 -20.58 0.31
N VAL A 187 73.74 -21.19 1.25
CA VAL A 187 75.09 -20.76 1.57
C VAL A 187 76.03 -21.93 1.30
N ALA A 188 76.94 -21.65 0.38
CA ALA A 188 78.09 -22.45 0.08
C ALA A 188 78.92 -22.70 1.34
N ASP A 189 79.22 -23.98 1.52
CA ASP A 189 80.46 -24.53 2.06
C ASP A 189 80.97 -24.12 3.46
N SER A 190 81.27 -25.20 4.18
CA SER A 190 82.25 -25.37 5.25
C SER A 190 81.90 -24.93 6.67
N SER A 191 81.97 -25.92 7.56
CA SER A 191 82.21 -25.87 9.01
C SER A 191 81.06 -25.47 9.97
N GLY A 192 80.40 -26.51 10.51
CA GLY A 192 80.19 -26.70 11.95
C GLY A 192 79.25 -25.74 12.72
N ASP A 193 78.17 -26.32 13.25
CA ASP A 193 77.25 -25.80 14.29
C ASP A 193 76.11 -24.84 13.84
N GLY A 194 75.13 -25.42 13.12
CA GLY A 194 74.02 -24.70 12.47
C GLY A 194 72.82 -24.31 13.34
N MET A 195 72.77 -24.62 14.64
CA MET A 195 71.60 -24.30 15.48
C MET A 195 71.80 -23.03 16.34
N GLY A 196 73.01 -22.80 16.87
CA GLY A 196 73.33 -21.59 17.63
C GLY A 196 73.49 -20.34 16.75
N GLN A 197 73.94 -20.52 15.50
CA GLN A 197 74.16 -19.42 14.56
C GLN A 197 72.85 -18.91 13.95
N ALA A 198 71.85 -19.78 13.75
CA ALA A 198 70.52 -19.38 13.26
C ALA A 198 69.74 -18.55 14.30
N ALA A 199 69.88 -18.87 15.59
CA ALA A 199 69.29 -18.08 16.67
C ALA A 199 69.95 -16.71 16.81
N ASN A 200 71.28 -16.64 16.79
CA ASN A 200 72.01 -15.37 16.81
C ASN A 200 71.79 -14.53 15.55
N ALA A 201 71.69 -15.15 14.37
CA ALA A 201 71.37 -14.46 13.13
C ALA A 201 69.95 -13.86 13.17
N ARG A 202 68.97 -14.55 13.77
CA ARG A 202 67.61 -14.04 13.95
C ARG A 202 67.54 -12.88 14.95
N VAL A 203 68.28 -12.96 16.06
CA VAL A 203 68.37 -11.87 17.05
C VAL A 203 69.05 -10.65 16.43
N ASN A 204 70.17 -10.84 15.72
CA ASN A 204 70.88 -9.74 15.07
C ASN A 204 70.08 -9.14 13.91
N ALA A 205 69.32 -9.95 13.15
CA ALA A 205 68.41 -9.46 12.13
C ALA A 205 67.25 -8.66 12.74
N ALA A 206 66.70 -9.10 13.87
CA ALA A 206 65.66 -8.36 14.59
C ALA A 206 66.19 -7.01 15.12
N ILE A 207 67.40 -6.98 15.67
CA ILE A 207 68.06 -5.74 16.11
C ILE A 207 68.30 -4.80 14.92
N ALA A 208 68.79 -5.30 13.78
CA ALA A 208 69.02 -4.48 12.59
C ALA A 208 67.72 -3.94 11.96
N VAL A 209 66.62 -4.70 12.01
CA VAL A 209 65.30 -4.22 11.58
C VAL A 209 64.78 -3.16 12.55
N LEU A 210 64.94 -3.37 13.87
CA LEU A 210 64.56 -2.39 14.88
C LEU A 210 65.36 -1.08 14.73
N GLU A 211 66.67 -1.16 14.45
CA GLU A 211 67.52 0.01 14.24
C GLU A 211 67.18 0.76 12.94
N ASN A 212 66.84 0.05 11.87
CA ASN A 212 66.35 0.67 10.62
C ASN A 212 64.97 1.34 10.81
N VAL A 213 64.09 0.76 11.61
CA VAL A 213 62.78 1.36 11.92
C VAL A 213 62.97 2.60 12.81
N ALA A 214 63.80 2.52 13.85
CA ALA A 214 64.10 3.65 14.73
C ALA A 214 64.73 4.83 13.99
N SER A 215 65.72 4.55 13.15
CA SER A 215 66.40 5.59 12.36
C SER A 215 65.46 6.22 11.34
N SER A 216 64.50 5.47 10.79
CA SER A 216 63.42 6.02 9.95
C SER A 216 62.47 6.96 10.72
N PHE A 217 62.39 6.85 12.04
CA PHE A 217 61.67 7.77 12.93
C PHE A 217 62.60 8.80 13.60
N GLY A 218 63.89 8.84 13.23
CA GLY A 218 64.88 9.79 13.75
C GLY A 218 65.37 9.48 15.18
N ILE A 219 65.18 8.25 15.66
CA ILE A 219 65.51 7.83 17.02
C ILE A 219 66.78 6.97 16.97
N ASP A 220 67.82 7.38 17.69
CA ASP A 220 69.04 6.58 17.86
C ASP A 220 68.91 5.70 19.12
N PHE A 221 68.62 4.42 18.92
CA PHE A 221 68.47 3.45 20.01
C PHE A 221 69.74 3.32 20.86
N ALA A 222 70.93 3.43 20.26
CA ALA A 222 72.19 3.30 20.98
C ALA A 222 72.43 4.49 21.91
N ASP A 223 71.89 5.67 21.58
CA ASP A 223 71.95 6.86 22.41
C ASP A 223 70.86 6.84 23.50
N VAL A 224 69.67 6.31 23.20
CA VAL A 224 68.58 6.11 24.18
C VAL A 224 68.97 5.07 25.24
N LEU A 225 69.55 3.93 24.86
CA LEU A 225 69.98 2.88 25.80
C LEU A 225 71.11 3.37 26.73
N ARG A 226 72.03 4.17 26.18
CA ARG A 226 73.11 4.80 26.94
C ARG A 226 72.62 5.89 27.90
N ARG A 227 71.52 6.56 27.56
CA ARG A 227 70.90 7.57 28.42
C ARG A 227 70.10 6.92 29.56
N ALA A 228 69.41 5.80 29.27
CA ALA A 228 68.71 4.99 30.27
C ALA A 228 69.68 4.37 31.30
N THR A 229 70.78 3.76 30.84
CA THR A 229 71.81 3.18 31.73
C THR A 229 72.62 4.22 32.50
N ARG A 230 72.54 5.51 32.14
CA ARG A 230 73.15 6.62 32.88
C ARG A 230 72.24 7.15 34.01
N GLN A 231 70.96 6.79 34.01
CA GLN A 231 69.98 7.34 34.94
C GLN A 231 69.89 6.58 36.27
N ASP A 232 70.55 5.42 36.42
CA ASP A 232 70.61 4.67 37.68
C ASP A 232 71.66 5.21 38.68
N ASP A 233 72.47 6.21 38.30
CA ASP A 233 73.59 6.73 39.11
C ASP A 233 73.37 8.14 39.71
N ASN A 234 72.14 8.68 39.73
CA ASN A 234 71.93 10.00 40.35
C ASN A 234 70.67 10.11 41.22
N GLY A 235 70.85 9.85 42.52
CA GLY A 235 70.31 10.69 43.59
C GLY A 235 68.85 10.48 44.01
N VAL A 236 68.60 9.41 44.77
CA VAL A 236 67.47 9.37 45.72
C VAL A 236 67.68 10.49 46.76
N THR A 237 66.84 11.52 46.73
CA THR A 237 66.62 12.39 47.89
C THR A 237 65.20 12.19 48.38
N ALA A 238 65.11 11.78 49.64
CA ALA A 238 63.89 11.53 50.36
C ALA A 238 63.20 12.83 50.79
N GLY A 239 61.87 12.86 50.62
CA GLY A 239 60.93 13.59 51.48
C GLY A 239 59.94 14.51 50.73
N PRO A 240 58.73 14.79 51.27
CA PRO A 240 58.14 14.34 52.54
C PRO A 240 56.87 13.49 52.39
N ALA A 241 56.56 12.73 53.44
CA ALA A 241 55.32 11.97 53.62
C ALA A 241 54.17 12.85 54.12
N LEU A 242 52.96 12.64 53.58
CA LEU A 242 51.66 13.05 54.15
C LEU A 242 50.52 12.42 53.34
N PRO A 243 49.31 12.24 53.90
CA PRO A 243 48.85 11.30 54.94
C PRO A 243 48.05 10.11 54.35
N PRO A 244 47.64 9.09 55.12
CA PRO A 244 46.97 7.90 54.58
C PRO A 244 45.56 8.22 54.05
N GLY A 245 45.36 7.95 52.76
CA GLY A 245 44.05 7.95 52.11
C GLY A 245 43.23 6.72 52.52
N GLU A 246 42.20 7.01 53.28
CA GLU A 246 41.00 6.25 53.65
C GLU A 246 40.59 5.13 52.66
N ALA A 247 40.40 3.92 53.18
CA ALA A 247 39.89 2.77 52.45
C ALA A 247 38.40 2.94 52.10
N PRO A 248 37.94 2.49 50.92
CA PRO A 248 36.52 2.52 50.58
C PRO A 248 35.73 1.55 51.48
N PRO A 249 34.51 1.92 51.92
CA PRO A 249 33.70 1.02 52.72
C PRO A 249 33.27 -0.21 51.91
N ALA A 250 33.63 -1.38 52.43
CA ALA A 250 32.89 -2.60 52.16
C ALA A 250 31.61 -2.55 53.02
N THR A 251 30.46 -2.49 52.38
CA THR A 251 29.20 -2.93 52.99
C THR A 251 28.45 -3.80 52.00
N ASP A 252 28.37 -5.06 52.40
CA ASP A 252 27.34 -6.05 52.09
C ASP A 252 25.93 -5.46 52.34
N GLY A 253 24.97 -5.82 51.49
CA GLY A 253 23.57 -5.40 51.56
C GLY A 253 22.82 -5.66 50.25
#